data_AF-A0A1R3HM54-F1
#
_entry.id   AF-A0A1R3HM54-F1
#
_cell.length_a   1.000
_cell.length_b   1.000
_cell.length_c   1.000
_cell.angle_alpha   90.00
_cell.angle_beta   90.00
_cell.angle_gamma   90.00
#
_symmetry.space_group_name_H-M   'P 1'
#
loop_
_entity.id
_entity.type
_entity.pdbx_description
1 polymer ?
#
loop_
_entity_poly.entity_id
_entity_poly.type
_entity_poly.pdbx_seq_one_letter_code
_entity_poly.pdbx_strand_id
1 'polypeptide(L)'
;MEFITEKIIDPSVASQINPNSLRKFIEIVDKCLKPNGASRPKMLDICWDLKYTLQLQQTAVGREAHEHSAIDASLEFSSRPFQRLPSNNDFVPLTRDIDGSHTTASRVFSELRIDGGR
;
A
#
# COMPACT_ATOMS: atom_id res chain seq x y z
N MET A 1 -20.47 1.06 10.72
CA MET A 1 -20.46 2.29 9.88
C MET A 1 -20.93 1.85 8.52
N GLU A 2 -22.12 2.28 8.10
CA GLU A 2 -22.60 1.99 6.73
C GLU A 2 -21.80 2.90 5.78
N PHE A 3 -20.94 2.31 4.96
CA PHE A 3 -20.19 3.03 3.94
C PHE A 3 -21.12 3.29 2.75
N ILE A 4 -21.37 4.57 2.44
CA ILE A 4 -22.11 4.95 1.23
C ILE A 4 -21.14 4.90 0.04
N THR A 5 -20.95 3.71 -0.51
CA THR A 5 -20.00 3.45 -1.60
C THR A 5 -20.38 4.15 -2.90
N GLU A 6 -21.68 4.26 -3.18
CA GLU A 6 -22.23 4.79 -4.43
C GLU A 6 -21.85 6.25 -4.70
N LYS A 7 -21.49 7.01 -3.66
CA LYS A 7 -21.13 8.45 -3.77
C LYS A 7 -19.63 8.72 -3.75
N ILE A 8 -18.82 7.71 -3.39
CA ILE A 8 -17.36 7.88 -3.20
C ILE A 8 -16.55 7.13 -4.25
N ILE A 9 -17.15 6.15 -4.92
CA ILE A 9 -16.49 5.41 -6.01
C ILE A 9 -16.46 6.31 -7.25
N ASP A 10 -15.29 6.39 -7.86
CA ASP A 10 -15.13 7.11 -9.13
C ASP A 10 -16.03 6.46 -10.20
N PRO A 11 -16.91 7.24 -10.86
CA PRO A 11 -17.82 6.72 -11.87
C PRO A 11 -17.13 5.96 -13.01
N SER A 12 -15.89 6.29 -13.35
CA SER A 12 -15.13 5.66 -14.43
C SER A 12 -14.75 4.20 -14.16
N VAL A 13 -14.68 3.80 -12.89
CA VAL A 13 -14.32 2.44 -12.46
C VAL A 13 -15.47 1.68 -11.81
N ALA A 14 -16.58 2.35 -11.48
CA ALA A 14 -17.71 1.77 -10.77
C ALA A 14 -18.25 0.48 -11.41
N SER A 15 -18.29 0.41 -12.75
CA SER A 15 -18.75 -0.76 -13.50
C SER A 15 -17.75 -1.91 -13.58
N GLN A 16 -16.47 -1.64 -13.30
CA GLN A 16 -15.37 -2.60 -13.44
C GLN A 16 -15.03 -3.31 -12.13
N ILE A 17 -15.54 -2.80 -11.01
CA ILE A 17 -15.21 -3.29 -9.68
C ILE A 17 -15.99 -4.56 -9.38
N ASN A 18 -15.28 -5.60 -8.94
CA ASN A 18 -15.91 -6.79 -8.40
C ASN A 18 -16.53 -6.46 -7.03
N PRO A 19 -17.82 -6.79 -6.78
CA PRO A 19 -18.46 -6.43 -5.51
C PRO A 19 -17.80 -7.10 -4.29
N ASN A 20 -17.21 -8.29 -4.44
CA ASN A 20 -16.53 -8.98 -3.34
C ASN A 20 -15.19 -8.32 -3.01
N SER A 21 -14.43 -7.88 -4.02
CA SER A 21 -13.19 -7.15 -3.78
C SER A 21 -13.49 -5.82 -3.10
N LEU A 22 -14.53 -5.11 -3.54
CA LEU A 22 -14.95 -3.84 -2.96
C LEU A 22 -15.32 -3.99 -1.48
N ARG A 23 -16.14 -4.99 -1.16
CA ARG A 23 -16.52 -5.28 0.23
C ARG A 23 -15.28 -5.51 1.10
N LYS A 24 -14.35 -6.34 0.61
CA LYS A 24 -13.11 -6.63 1.34
C LYS A 24 -12.24 -5.38 1.49
N PHE A 25 -12.13 -4.56 0.45
CA PHE A 25 -11.38 -3.31 0.51
C PHE A 25 -11.93 -2.34 1.56
N ILE A 26 -13.26 -2.21 1.64
CA ILE A 26 -13.92 -1.36 2.64
C ILE A 26 -13.65 -1.85 4.06
N GLU A 27 -13.62 -3.17 4.30
CA GLU A 27 -13.23 -3.73 5.61
C GLU A 27 -11.79 -3.34 5.99
N ILE A 28 -10.87 -3.33 5.02
CA ILE A 28 -9.48 -2.88 5.25
C ILE A 28 -9.49 -1.40 5.63
N VAL A 29 -10.19 -0.57 4.87
CA VAL A 29 -10.29 0.87 5.11
C VAL A 29 -10.89 1.17 6.49
N ASP A 30 -11.96 0.50 6.90
CA ASP A 30 -12.58 0.68 8.23
C ASP A 30 -11.60 0.36 9.38
N LYS A 31 -10.77 -0.68 9.21
CA LYS A 31 -9.72 -1.02 10.20
C LYS A 31 -8.59 0.02 10.21
N CYS A 32 -8.16 0.50 9.05
CA CYS A 32 -7.10 1.50 8.92
C CYS A 32 -7.50 2.87 9.46
N LEU A 33 -8.79 3.23 9.35
CA LEU A 33 -9.32 4.53 9.78
C LEU A 33 -9.83 4.54 11.22
N LYS A 34 -9.55 3.50 12.02
CA LYS A 34 -9.90 3.53 13.45
C LYS A 34 -9.24 4.74 14.15
N PRO A 35 -9.96 5.41 15.06
CA PRO A 35 -9.47 6.60 15.76
C PRO A 35 -8.25 6.26 16.63
N ASN A 36 -8.28 5.10 17.28
CA ASN A 36 -7.15 4.58 18.04
C ASN A 36 -6.12 3.93 17.11
N GLY A 37 -4.89 4.45 17.12
CA GLY A 37 -3.78 3.92 16.32
C GLY A 37 -3.39 2.49 16.68
N ALA A 38 -3.51 2.09 17.96
CA ALA A 38 -3.19 0.73 18.40
C ALA A 38 -4.18 -0.33 17.89
N SER A 39 -5.37 0.09 17.44
CA SER A 39 -6.36 -0.80 16.84
C SER A 39 -6.20 -0.95 15.32
N ARG A 40 -5.28 -0.20 14.71
CA ARG A 40 -5.01 -0.28 13.27
C ARG A 40 -4.14 -1.50 12.97
N PRO A 41 -4.39 -2.20 11.86
CA PRO A 41 -3.62 -3.38 11.50
C PRO A 41 -2.16 -3.03 11.17
N LYS A 42 -1.26 -4.01 11.30
CA LYS A 42 0.13 -3.83 10.85
C LYS A 42 0.15 -3.79 9.33
N MET A 43 1.13 -3.08 8.76
CA MET A 43 1.27 -2.97 7.30
C MET A 43 1.41 -4.34 6.61
N LEU A 44 2.02 -5.33 7.28
CA LEU A 44 2.11 -6.69 6.76
C LEU A 44 0.71 -7.33 6.57
N ASP A 45 -0.17 -7.19 7.56
CA ASP A 45 -1.55 -7.71 7.51
C ASP A 45 -2.33 -7.03 6.38
N ILE A 46 -2.16 -5.71 6.23
CA ILE A 46 -2.77 -4.94 5.14
C ILE A 46 -2.30 -5.47 3.78
N CYS A 47 -0.99 -5.70 3.59
CA CYS A 47 -0.45 -6.22 2.33
C CYS A 47 -1.06 -7.60 1.97
N TRP A 48 -1.30 -8.44 2.97
CA TRP A 48 -1.92 -9.75 2.77
C TRP A 48 -3.40 -9.61 2.41
N ASP A 49 -4.14 -8.77 3.14
CA ASP A 49 -5.55 -8.47 2.84
C ASP A 49 -5.71 -7.85 1.44
N LEU A 50 -4.77 -7.00 0.98
CA LEU A 50 -4.76 -6.42 -0.36
C LEU A 50 -4.48 -7.46 -1.45
N LYS A 51 -3.54 -8.38 -1.23
CA LYS A 51 -3.32 -9.52 -2.15
C LYS A 51 -4.58 -10.36 -2.31
N TYR A 52 -5.26 -10.65 -1.21
CA TYR A 52 -6.53 -11.36 -1.23
C TYR A 52 -7.64 -10.57 -1.93
N THR A 53 -7.72 -9.26 -1.68
CA THR A 53 -8.66 -8.35 -2.37
C THR A 53 -8.43 -8.35 -3.88
N LEU A 54 -7.17 -8.32 -4.32
CA LEU A 54 -6.81 -8.42 -5.74
C LEU A 54 -7.24 -9.76 -6.33
N GLN A 55 -7.01 -10.86 -5.60
CA GLN A 55 -7.47 -12.18 -6.03
C GLN A 55 -9.00 -12.20 -6.23
N LEU A 56 -9.77 -11.62 -5.31
CA LEU A 56 -11.23 -11.50 -5.45
C LEU A 56 -11.64 -10.68 -6.68
N GLN A 57 -10.92 -9.58 -6.97
CA GLN A 57 -11.16 -8.76 -8.17
C GLN A 57 -10.95 -9.58 -9.46
N GLN A 58 -9.98 -10.49 -9.46
CA GLN A 58 -9.63 -11.32 -10.61
C GLN A 58 -10.48 -12.59 -10.73
N THR A 59 -11.09 -13.08 -9.64
CA THR A 59 -11.74 -14.41 -9.58
C THR A 59 -13.14 -14.44 -10.19
N ALA A 60 -13.77 -13.30 -10.51
CA ALA A 60 -15.05 -13.30 -11.22
C ALA A 60 -15.20 -12.12 -12.18
N VAL A 61 -14.78 -12.36 -13.43
CA VAL A 61 -15.51 -11.95 -14.65
C VAL A 61 -15.58 -13.21 -15.53
N GLY A 62 -16.61 -14.03 -15.30
CA GLY A 62 -17.01 -15.06 -16.25
C GLY A 62 -17.75 -14.41 -17.42
N ARG A 63 -17.00 -14.13 -18.50
CA ARG A 63 -17.37 -14.08 -19.93
C ARG A 63 -18.68 -13.39 -20.33
N GLU A 64 -18.54 -12.34 -21.13
CA GLU A 64 -19.12 -12.38 -22.47
C GLU A 64 -17.99 -12.82 -23.42
N ALA A 65 -18.19 -13.93 -24.12
CA ALA A 65 -17.29 -14.40 -25.16
C ALA A 65 -17.50 -13.51 -26.40
N HIS A 66 -16.57 -12.58 -26.65
CA HIS A 66 -16.25 -12.22 -28.02
C HIS A 66 -14.93 -12.89 -28.35
N GLU A 67 -15.04 -14.09 -28.88
CA GLU A 67 -14.00 -14.68 -29.71
C GLU A 67 -13.50 -13.63 -30.71
N HIS A 68 -12.20 -13.33 -30.68
CA HIS A 68 -11.35 -13.25 -31.86
C HIS A 68 -9.88 -13.12 -31.43
N SER A 69 -9.08 -14.00 -32.05
CA SER A 69 -7.64 -13.97 -32.27
C SER A 69 -6.70 -14.21 -31.09
N ALA A 70 -6.09 -15.40 -31.13
CA ALA A 70 -4.78 -15.68 -30.57
C ALA A 70 -3.73 -14.68 -31.10
N ILE A 71 -2.96 -14.11 -30.17
CA ILE A 71 -1.51 -13.87 -30.21
C ILE A 71 -1.11 -13.68 -28.73
N ASP A 72 -0.49 -14.68 -28.13
CA ASP A 72 0.96 -14.89 -28.05
C ASP A 72 1.64 -14.01 -26.99
N ALA A 73 2.49 -14.67 -26.22
CA ALA A 73 3.00 -14.28 -24.94
C ALA A 73 3.98 -13.10 -25.02
N SER A 74 3.68 -12.03 -24.27
CA SER A 74 4.68 -11.25 -23.50
C SER A 74 3.98 -10.12 -22.75
N LEU A 75 3.52 -10.40 -21.53
CA LEU A 75 3.59 -9.37 -20.50
C LEU A 75 4.86 -9.64 -19.72
N GLU A 76 5.98 -9.30 -20.36
CA GLU A 76 7.17 -8.98 -19.61
C GLU A 76 6.76 -7.95 -18.57
N PHE A 77 6.86 -8.37 -17.32
CA PHE A 77 7.02 -7.48 -16.18
C PHE A 77 8.28 -6.66 -16.47
N SER A 78 8.14 -5.64 -17.31
CA SER A 78 9.09 -4.55 -17.37
C SER A 78 8.97 -3.89 -16.01
N SER A 79 9.86 -4.33 -15.13
CA SER A 79 10.31 -3.61 -13.96
C SER A 79 10.62 -2.19 -14.42
N ARG A 80 9.60 -1.33 -14.38
CA ARG A 80 9.79 0.10 -14.55
C ARG A 80 10.85 0.47 -13.51
N PRO A 81 12.03 0.95 -13.92
CA PRO A 81 12.92 1.56 -12.95
C PRO A 81 12.12 2.71 -12.40
N PHE A 82 11.91 2.73 -11.08
CA PHE A 82 11.51 3.95 -10.39
C PHE A 82 12.37 5.06 -10.97
N GLN A 83 11.78 5.99 -11.71
CA GLN A 83 12.49 7.16 -12.19
C GLN A 83 12.82 7.97 -10.94
N ARG A 84 14.02 7.70 -10.43
CA ARG A 84 14.61 8.31 -9.26
C ARG A 84 14.74 9.79 -9.57
N LEU A 85 13.93 10.61 -8.91
CA LEU A 85 14.14 12.06 -8.88
C LEU A 85 15.59 12.30 -8.41
N PRO A 86 16.32 13.25 -9.03
CA PRO A 86 17.71 13.50 -8.66
C PRO A 86 17.74 14.06 -7.23
N SER A 87 18.06 13.19 -6.28
CA SER A 87 18.42 13.58 -4.93
C SER A 87 19.89 13.96 -4.98
N ASN A 88 20.19 15.25 -5.11
CA ASN A 88 21.52 15.78 -4.85
C ASN A 88 21.88 15.43 -3.41
N ASN A 89 22.67 14.39 -3.21
CA ASN A 89 23.47 14.16 -2.02
C ASN A 89 24.73 13.46 -2.49
N ASP A 90 25.84 14.18 -2.41
CA ASP A 90 27.19 13.71 -2.71
C ASP A 90 27.48 12.39 -1.98
N PHE A 91 27.57 11.29 -2.73
CA PHE A 91 27.88 9.97 -2.17
C PHE A 91 29.39 9.77 -2.17
N VAL A 92 30.03 10.04 -1.03
CA VAL A 92 31.38 9.57 -0.72
C VAL A 92 31.30 8.08 -0.32
N PRO A 93 32.02 7.16 -1.00
CA PRO A 93 32.01 5.74 -0.63
C PRO A 93 32.79 5.53 0.67
N LEU A 94 32.09 5.24 1.77
CA LEU A 94 32.72 4.84 3.03
C LEU A 94 32.96 3.32 3.00
N THR A 95 34.23 2.94 2.94
CA THR A 95 34.71 1.57 3.20
C THR A 95 34.22 1.10 4.56
N ARG A 96 33.72 -0.14 4.61
CA ARG A 96 33.20 -0.80 5.80
C ARG A 96 34.36 -1.08 6.76
N ASP A 97 34.50 -0.24 7.78
CA ASP A 97 35.15 -0.61 9.03
C ASP A 97 34.08 -0.82 10.09
N ILE A 98 34.13 -2.00 10.71
CA ILE A 98 33.25 -2.43 11.80
C ILE A 98 33.71 -1.71 13.07
N ASP A 99 32.98 -0.69 13.51
CA ASP A 99 32.74 -0.36 14.93
C ASP A 99 31.71 0.78 15.04
N GLY A 100 30.89 0.78 16.11
CA GLY A 100 30.22 2.00 16.57
C GLY A 100 28.69 2.10 16.38
N SER A 101 27.99 1.72 17.45
CA SER A 101 26.73 2.30 17.93
C SER A 101 25.47 2.19 17.03
N HIS A 102 24.62 1.22 17.36
CA HIS A 102 23.21 1.24 16.96
C HIS A 102 22.55 2.52 17.52
N THR A 103 22.36 3.53 16.67
CA THR A 103 21.48 4.65 16.98
C THR A 103 20.04 4.13 16.91
N THR A 104 19.61 3.52 18.01
CA THR A 104 18.24 3.06 18.21
C THR A 104 17.33 4.26 18.43
N ALA A 105 16.14 4.24 17.82
CA ALA A 105 15.14 5.31 17.87
C ALA A 105 14.71 5.73 19.28
N SER A 106 15.06 4.94 20.31
CA SER A 106 14.88 5.27 21.73
C SER A 106 15.62 6.54 22.16
N ARG A 107 16.81 6.82 21.61
CA ARG A 107 17.62 7.98 22.01
C ARG A 107 17.00 9.34 21.66
N VAL A 108 16.22 9.40 20.57
CA VAL A 108 15.61 10.65 20.08
C VAL A 108 14.52 11.15 21.03
N PHE A 109 13.82 10.24 21.73
CA PHE A 109 12.75 10.62 22.65
C PHE A 109 13.26 11.11 24.00
N SER A 110 14.45 10.72 24.44
CA SER A 110 15.05 11.21 25.70
C SER A 110 15.53 12.66 25.62
N GLU A 111 15.75 13.20 24.43
CA GLU A 111 16.24 14.58 24.22
C GLU A 111 15.13 15.62 24.19
N LEU A 112 13.86 15.21 24.12
CA LEU A 112 12.71 16.11 24.17
C LEU A 112 12.39 16.47 25.63
N ARG A 113 13.24 17.31 26.23
CA ARG A 113 12.90 18.01 27.48
C ARG A 113 11.85 19.06 27.15
N ILE A 114 10.58 18.79 27.47
CA ILE A 114 9.56 19.84 27.53
C ILE A 114 9.86 20.67 28.78
N ASP A 115 10.61 21.76 28.60
CA ASP A 115 10.76 22.79 29.63
C ASP A 115 9.74 23.91 29.40
N GLY A 116 8.96 24.18 30.44
CA GLY A 116 8.49 25.53 30.76
C GLY A 116 7.26 26.07 30.04
N GLY A 117 6.11 25.97 30.70
CA GLY A 117 4.98 26.88 30.52
C GLY A 117 4.19 27.00 31.83
N ARG A 118 4.67 27.85 32.74
CA ARG A 118 3.90 28.34 33.89
C ARG A 118 3.30 29.70 33.54
#